data_AF-W1IW95-F1
#
_entry.id   AF-W1IW95-F1
#
_cell.length_a   1.000
_cell.length_b   1.000
_cell.length_c   1.000
_cell.angle_alpha   90.00
_cell.angle_beta   90.00
_cell.angle_gamma   90.00
#
_symmetry.space_group_name_H-M   'P 1'
#
loop_
_entity.id
_entity.type
_entity.pdbx_description
1 polymer ?
#
loop_
_entity_poly.entity_id
_entity_poly.type
_entity_poly.pdbx_seq_one_letter_code
_entity_poly.pdbx_strand_id
1 'polypeptide(L)'
;MMSSASRTMGIPASRLRAAFASIWAIAVDNRSCRLGSLKNGDNAVYHLEGHHLLLTENGLIRIYCKRLEVMAEGRVVFDTPQTRFTGNVDIVGVSQAKDHLSGQTSGKDHTHQEYGGYNTSKPR
;
A
#
# COMPACT_ATOMS: atom_id res chain seq x y z
N MET A 1 -39.69 24.45 -54.05
CA MET A 1 -38.63 23.79 -54.84
C MET A 1 -37.46 23.49 -53.92
N MET A 2 -37.08 22.20 -53.84
CA MET A 2 -35.82 21.59 -53.35
C MET A 2 -35.32 22.02 -51.94
N SER A 3 -35.46 21.24 -50.86
CA SER A 3 -34.90 19.89 -50.54
C SER A 3 -33.38 19.79 -50.68
N SER A 4 -32.68 19.80 -49.53
CA SER A 4 -31.46 19.00 -49.35
C SER A 4 -31.42 18.44 -47.92
N ALA A 5 -31.60 17.12 -47.81
CA ALA A 5 -31.35 16.36 -46.61
C ALA A 5 -29.84 16.23 -46.35
N SER A 6 -29.42 16.20 -45.08
CA SER A 6 -28.16 15.55 -44.72
C SER A 6 -28.15 15.04 -43.27
N ARG A 7 -28.34 13.72 -43.20
CA ARG A 7 -27.77 12.73 -42.26
C ARG A 7 -27.98 12.91 -40.76
N THR A 8 -28.90 12.09 -40.25
CA THR A 8 -28.78 11.38 -38.99
C THR A 8 -27.41 10.72 -38.83
N MET A 9 -26.76 10.94 -37.68
CA MET A 9 -25.75 10.02 -37.17
C MET A 9 -25.88 9.95 -35.65
N GLY A 10 -26.63 8.95 -35.18
CA GLY A 10 -26.54 8.51 -33.80
C GLY A 10 -25.14 7.99 -33.55
N ILE A 11 -24.49 8.48 -32.49
CA ILE A 11 -23.27 7.85 -32.00
C ILE A 11 -23.69 6.67 -31.13
N PRO A 12 -23.16 5.46 -31.37
CA PRO A 12 -23.66 4.23 -30.79
C PRO A 12 -23.24 4.09 -29.33
N ALA A 13 -24.02 3.32 -28.57
CA ALA A 13 -23.56 2.68 -27.35
C ALA A 13 -22.39 1.75 -27.68
N SER A 14 -21.16 2.28 -27.72
CA SER A 14 -19.97 1.51 -28.01
C SER A 14 -19.27 1.09 -26.73
N ARG A 15 -19.63 -0.14 -26.35
CA ARG A 15 -18.72 -1.20 -25.91
C ARG A 15 -18.29 -1.14 -24.43
N LEU A 16 -18.84 -2.11 -23.69
CA LEU A 16 -18.17 -2.79 -22.58
C LEU A 16 -16.65 -2.71 -22.77
N ARG A 17 -15.96 -2.01 -21.87
CA ARG A 17 -14.57 -2.35 -21.60
C ARG A 17 -14.61 -3.68 -20.86
N ALA A 18 -14.40 -4.76 -21.61
CA ALA A 18 -14.07 -6.04 -21.02
C ALA A 18 -12.89 -5.80 -20.07
N ALA A 19 -13.14 -5.96 -18.77
CA ALA A 19 -12.07 -6.15 -17.81
C ALA A 19 -11.45 -7.49 -18.18
N PHE A 20 -10.29 -7.46 -18.84
CA PHE A 20 -9.49 -8.66 -19.02
C PHE A 20 -9.03 -9.09 -17.63
N ALA A 21 -9.75 -10.03 -17.03
CA ALA A 21 -9.29 -10.73 -15.84
C ALA A 21 -8.15 -11.65 -16.27
N SER A 22 -6.90 -11.20 -16.05
CA SER A 22 -5.74 -12.07 -16.19
C SER A 22 -5.75 -13.06 -15.04
N ILE A 23 -6.04 -14.34 -15.32
CA ILE A 23 -5.88 -15.43 -14.35
C ILE A 23 -4.41 -15.81 -14.31
N TRP A 24 -3.82 -15.76 -13.13
CA TRP A 24 -2.48 -16.30 -12.86
C TRP A 24 -2.65 -17.64 -12.15
N ALA A 25 -2.25 -18.73 -12.80
CA ALA A 25 -2.28 -20.07 -12.24
C ALA A 25 -0.90 -20.43 -11.70
N ILE A 26 -0.76 -20.54 -10.38
CA ILE A 26 0.42 -21.12 -9.73
C ILE A 26 0.07 -22.57 -9.41
N ALA A 27 0.68 -23.51 -10.14
CA ALA A 27 0.54 -24.93 -9.88
C ALA A 27 1.35 -25.29 -8.63
N VAL A 28 0.65 -25.76 -7.59
CA VAL A 28 1.30 -26.32 -6.41
C VAL A 28 1.38 -27.83 -6.58
N ASP A 29 2.61 -28.35 -6.58
CA ASP A 29 2.95 -29.76 -6.82
C ASP A 29 2.32 -30.71 -5.77
N ASN A 30 2.06 -30.20 -4.55
CA ASN A 30 1.46 -30.98 -3.47
C ASN A 30 0.09 -30.44 -3.01
N ARG A 31 -0.97 -31.22 -3.26
CA ARG A 31 -2.36 -30.90 -2.86
C ARG A 31 -2.58 -30.90 -1.34
N SER A 32 -1.71 -31.53 -0.53
CA SER A 32 -1.88 -31.59 0.93
C SER A 32 -1.64 -30.24 1.63
N CYS A 33 -1.03 -29.28 0.93
CA CYS A 33 -0.65 -27.98 1.49
C CYS A 33 -1.53 -26.83 0.98
N ARG A 34 -2.69 -27.13 0.38
CA ARG A 34 -3.65 -26.08 -0.01
C ARG A 34 -4.04 -25.27 1.22
N LEU A 35 -4.00 -23.95 1.11
CA LEU A 35 -4.59 -23.07 2.12
C LEU A 35 -6.07 -23.45 2.28
N GLY A 36 -6.43 -23.87 3.49
CA GLY A 36 -7.81 -24.15 3.86
C GLY A 36 -8.60 -22.87 4.12
N SER A 37 -9.92 -22.95 4.03
CA SER A 37 -10.84 -21.86 4.41
C SER A 37 -10.70 -20.55 3.64
N LEU A 38 -10.22 -20.60 2.39
CA LEU A 38 -10.25 -19.45 1.49
C LEU A 38 -11.69 -19.08 1.12
N LYS A 39 -11.94 -17.79 0.99
CA LYS A 39 -13.22 -17.23 0.55
C LYS A 39 -13.29 -17.22 -0.97
N ASN A 40 -14.50 -17.12 -1.49
CA ASN A 40 -14.70 -17.01 -2.93
C ASN A 40 -14.08 -15.69 -3.45
N GLY A 41 -13.24 -15.77 -4.48
CA GLY A 41 -12.50 -14.64 -5.02
C GLY A 41 -11.13 -14.39 -4.38
N ASP A 42 -10.73 -15.13 -3.34
CA ASP A 42 -9.38 -15.06 -2.79
C ASP A 42 -8.34 -15.51 -3.83
N ASN A 43 -7.23 -14.78 -3.90
CA ASN A 43 -6.06 -15.16 -4.70
C ASN A 43 -4.87 -15.28 -3.76
N ALA A 44 -4.18 -16.41 -3.79
CA ALA A 44 -3.06 -16.65 -2.88
C ALA A 44 -1.87 -17.32 -3.55
N VAL A 45 -0.67 -16.92 -3.13
CA VAL A 45 0.60 -17.60 -3.39
C VAL A 45 1.08 -18.16 -2.06
N TYR A 46 1.37 -19.46 -1.98
CA TYR A 46 1.68 -20.12 -0.71
C TYR A 46 2.79 -21.15 -0.84
N HIS A 47 3.53 -21.32 0.26
CA HIS A 47 4.58 -22.32 0.40
C HIS A 47 4.07 -23.52 1.21
N LEU A 48 4.76 -24.66 1.07
CA LEU A 48 4.42 -25.91 1.79
C LEU A 48 4.51 -25.77 3.32
N GLU A 49 5.39 -24.88 3.80
CA GLU A 49 5.51 -24.53 5.23
C GLU A 49 4.39 -23.62 5.75
N GLY A 50 3.43 -23.22 4.90
CA GLY A 50 2.24 -22.46 5.29
C GLY A 50 2.35 -20.93 5.20
N HIS A 51 3.53 -20.37 4.93
CA HIS A 51 3.67 -18.94 4.66
C HIS A 51 3.11 -18.59 3.28
N HIS A 52 2.49 -17.41 3.16
CA HIS A 52 1.71 -17.05 1.97
C HIS A 52 1.47 -15.55 1.82
N LEU A 53 1.17 -15.15 0.58
CA LEU A 53 0.60 -13.85 0.22
C LEU A 53 -0.86 -14.09 -0.17
N LEU A 54 -1.80 -13.38 0.46
CA LEU A 54 -3.23 -13.48 0.23
C LEU A 54 -3.81 -12.13 -0.19
N LEU A 55 -4.48 -12.11 -1.34
CA LEU A 55 -5.43 -11.08 -1.75
C LEU A 55 -6.83 -11.57 -1.41
N THR A 56 -7.57 -10.81 -0.60
CA THR A 56 -8.92 -11.19 -0.14
C THR A 56 -9.89 -10.01 -0.25
N GLU A 57 -11.14 -10.23 0.15
CA GLU A 57 -12.20 -9.22 0.16
C GLU A 57 -11.79 -7.90 0.82
N ASN A 58 -12.49 -6.82 0.47
CA ASN A 58 -12.22 -5.45 0.95
C ASN A 58 -10.84 -4.89 0.54
N GLY A 59 -10.25 -5.43 -0.55
CA GLY A 59 -8.99 -4.94 -1.11
C GLY A 59 -7.79 -5.20 -0.20
N LEU A 60 -7.86 -6.22 0.66
CA LEU A 60 -6.80 -6.53 1.62
C LEU A 60 -5.74 -7.42 1.00
N ILE A 61 -4.49 -6.99 1.15
CA ILE A 61 -3.30 -7.82 0.89
C ILE A 61 -2.70 -8.19 2.23
N ARG A 62 -2.42 -9.47 2.44
CA ARG A 62 -1.78 -10.00 3.65
C ARG A 62 -0.57 -10.83 3.27
N ILE A 63 0.57 -10.53 3.90
CA ILE A 63 1.81 -11.30 3.75
C ILE A 63 2.08 -11.96 5.10
N TYR A 64 1.93 -13.28 5.14
CA TYR A 64 2.22 -14.09 6.32
C TYR A 64 3.51 -14.86 6.08
N CYS A 65 4.57 -14.49 6.79
CA CYS A 65 5.88 -15.11 6.66
C CYS A 65 6.69 -14.98 7.95
N LYS A 66 7.79 -15.72 8.03
CA LYS A 66 8.75 -15.62 9.14
C LYS A 66 9.65 -14.39 9.03
N ARG A 67 10.09 -14.06 7.81
CA ARG A 67 10.94 -12.90 7.48
C ARG A 67 10.55 -12.36 6.12
N LEU A 68 10.38 -11.05 6.02
CA LEU A 68 10.16 -10.34 4.75
C LEU A 68 11.41 -9.54 4.41
N GLU A 69 12.03 -9.85 3.27
CA GLU A 69 13.16 -9.12 2.72
C GLU A 69 12.72 -8.40 1.44
N VAL A 70 13.02 -7.11 1.33
CA VAL A 70 12.71 -6.30 0.16
C VAL A 70 14.02 -5.75 -0.41
N MET A 71 14.49 -6.34 -1.50
CA MET A 71 15.68 -5.89 -2.23
C MET A 71 15.25 -5.04 -3.42
N ALA A 72 15.56 -3.75 -3.39
CA ALA A 72 15.25 -2.82 -4.47
C ALA A 72 16.48 -1.94 -4.77
N GLU A 73 16.94 -1.93 -6.02
CA GLU A 73 18.14 -1.17 -6.42
C GLU A 73 17.93 0.34 -6.36
N GLY A 74 16.72 0.81 -6.67
CA GLY A 74 16.38 2.23 -6.68
C GLY A 74 15.85 2.74 -5.34
N ARG A 75 14.60 2.38 -5.03
CA ARG A 75 13.90 2.76 -3.79
C ARG A 75 12.65 1.92 -3.56
N VAL A 76 12.22 1.83 -2.31
CA VAL A 76 10.87 1.37 -1.93
C VAL A 76 10.02 2.60 -1.61
N VAL A 77 8.79 2.65 -2.12
CA VAL A 77 7.85 3.75 -1.86
C VAL A 77 6.55 3.19 -1.31
N PHE A 78 6.11 3.73 -0.17
CA PHE A 78 4.79 3.47 0.41
C PHE A 78 3.96 4.74 0.31
N ASP A 79 3.08 4.83 -0.68
CA ASP A 79 2.13 5.93 -0.83
C ASP A 79 0.81 5.56 -0.15
N THR A 80 0.74 5.87 1.15
CA THR A 80 -0.41 5.59 2.01
C THR A 80 -0.51 6.66 3.09
N PRO A 81 -1.73 7.05 3.54
CA PRO A 81 -1.90 8.02 4.61
C PRO A 81 -1.25 7.62 5.94
N GLN A 82 -1.13 6.32 6.21
CA GLN A 82 -0.55 5.82 7.46
C GLN A 82 0.15 4.48 7.29
N THR A 83 1.31 4.36 7.94
CA THR A 83 2.04 3.10 8.12
C THR A 83 2.30 2.90 9.62
N ARG A 84 2.14 1.66 10.10
CA ARG A 84 2.36 1.32 11.51
C ARG A 84 3.30 0.14 11.63
N PHE A 85 4.35 0.31 12.43
CA PHE A 85 5.24 -0.76 12.87
C PHE A 85 4.93 -1.07 14.34
N THR A 86 4.74 -2.34 14.68
CA THR A 86 4.43 -2.76 16.06
C THR A 86 5.68 -3.01 16.90
N GLY A 87 6.82 -3.22 16.26
CA GLY A 87 8.12 -3.38 16.91
C GLY A 87 9.04 -2.19 16.63
N ASN A 88 10.31 -2.38 16.98
CA ASN A 88 11.36 -1.40 16.73
C ASN A 88 11.61 -1.21 15.23
N VAL A 89 12.05 -0.01 14.86
CA VAL A 89 12.45 0.32 13.50
C VAL A 89 13.89 0.82 13.55
N ASP A 90 14.81 0.05 12.96
CA ASP A 90 16.20 0.42 12.81
C ASP A 90 16.41 1.10 11.45
N ILE A 91 16.84 2.37 11.47
CA ILE A 91 17.15 3.15 10.28
C ILE A 91 18.66 3.37 10.26
N VAL A 92 19.36 2.64 9.38
CA VAL A 92 20.83 2.73 9.23
C VAL A 92 21.25 4.06 8.57
N GLY A 93 20.38 4.62 7.73
CA GLY A 93 20.57 5.91 7.07
C GLY A 93 19.96 7.09 7.83
N VAL A 94 19.58 8.13 7.10
CA VAL A 94 18.94 9.33 7.67
C VAL A 94 17.43 9.17 7.67
N SER A 95 16.80 9.37 8.84
CA SER A 95 15.35 9.54 8.96
C SER A 95 15.00 11.02 8.82
N GLN A 96 14.14 11.35 7.87
CA GLN A 96 13.65 12.71 7.67
C GLN A 96 12.14 12.77 7.86
N ALA A 97 11.70 13.76 8.62
CA ALA A 97 10.30 14.05 8.84
C ALA A 97 10.08 15.56 8.84
N LYS A 98 8.86 16.01 8.54
CA LYS A 98 8.49 17.43 8.67
C LYS A 98 8.50 17.89 10.13
N ASP A 99 8.18 16.97 11.03
CA ASP A 99 8.24 17.14 12.48
C ASP A 99 8.30 15.74 13.14
N HIS A 100 8.87 15.68 14.34
CA HIS A 100 8.85 14.50 15.20
C HIS A 100 8.11 14.83 16.50
N LEU A 101 7.00 14.16 16.77
CA LEU A 101 6.24 14.38 18.01
C LEU A 101 6.74 13.46 19.13
N SER A 102 7.25 14.06 20.20
CA SER A 102 7.56 13.36 21.45
C SER A 102 6.42 13.60 22.44
N GLY A 103 5.45 12.68 22.48
CA GLY A 103 4.18 12.92 23.17
C GLY A 103 3.35 13.96 22.42
N GLN A 104 3.04 15.08 23.07
CA GLN A 104 2.35 16.22 22.44
C GLN A 104 3.31 17.35 22.03
N THR A 105 4.62 17.15 22.22
CA THR A 105 5.62 18.19 21.98
C THR A 105 6.26 18.02 20.60
N SER A 106 6.21 19.09 19.81
CA SER A 106 6.88 19.18 18.50
C SER A 106 8.39 19.23 18.63
N GLY A 107 9.09 18.29 18.00
CA GLY A 107 10.54 18.30 17.91
C GLY A 107 11.04 19.54 17.17
N LYS A 108 10.33 19.99 16.13
CA LYS A 108 10.65 21.18 15.34
C LYS A 108 10.41 22.49 16.07
N ASP A 109 9.30 22.60 16.82
CA ASP A 109 8.81 23.87 17.35
C ASP A 109 8.94 24.02 18.87
N HIS A 110 9.52 23.04 19.58
CA HIS A 110 9.65 23.13 21.04
C HIS A 110 10.60 24.25 21.49
N THR A 111 10.39 24.73 22.71
CA THR A 111 11.24 25.70 23.39
C THR A 111 11.49 25.22 24.82
N HIS A 112 12.56 25.70 25.45
CA HIS A 112 12.86 25.44 26.86
C HIS A 112 12.77 26.74 27.65
N GLN A 113 12.34 26.67 28.91
CA GLN A 113 12.45 27.79 29.83
C GLN A 113 13.83 27.76 30.50
N GLU A 114 14.59 28.82 30.35
CA GLU A 114 15.92 28.95 30.93
C GLU A 114 15.90 29.57 32.34
N TYR A 115 17.05 29.46 33.02
CA TYR A 115 17.28 30.14 34.29
C TYR A 115 17.17 31.66 34.10
N GLY A 116 16.33 32.30 34.91
CA GLY A 116 16.02 33.74 34.77
C GLY A 116 14.74 34.06 33.99
N GLY A 117 13.99 33.05 33.52
CA GLY A 117 12.62 33.20 33.03
C GLY A 117 12.47 33.51 31.53
N TYR A 118 13.57 33.51 30.77
CA TYR A 118 13.53 33.62 29.31
C TYR A 118 13.29 32.25 28.67
N ASN A 119 12.67 32.23 27.48
CA ASN A 119 12.52 31.02 26.69
C ASN A 119 13.55 30.95 25.56
N THR A 120 14.01 29.75 25.23
CA THR A 120 14.87 29.52 24.07
C THR A 120 14.12 29.82 22.76
N SER A 121 14.88 30.02 21.68
CA SER A 121 14.33 29.90 20.34
C SER A 121 14.00 28.44 20.03
N LYS A 122 13.31 28.23 18.90
CA LYS A 122 13.08 26.89 18.33
C LYS A 122 14.40 26.25 17.85
N PRO A 123 14.47 24.91 17.80
CA PRO A 123 15.56 24.17 17.16
C PRO A 123 15.81 24.60 15.72
N ARG A 124 17.06 24.44 15.28
CA ARG A 124 17.46 24.65 13.88
C ARG A 124 17.12 23.45 13.01
#